data_AF-A0A0F9CRE5-F1
#
_entry.id   AF-A0A0F9CRE5-F1
#
_cell.length_a   1.000
_cell.length_b   1.000
_cell.length_c   1.000
_cell.angle_alpha   90.00
_cell.angle_beta   90.00
_cell.angle_gamma   90.00
#
_symmetry.space_group_name_H-M   'P 1'
#
loop_
_entity.id
_entity.type
_entity.pdbx_description
1 polymer ?
#
loop_
_entity_poly.entity_id
_entity_poly.type
_entity_poly.pdbx_seq_one_letter_code
_entity_poly.pdbx_strand_id
1 'polypeptide(L)'
;VCEMDFNEAVTAERSLLTGKRVRPALIAPRPAPASSVELPDEFHWIGTMNYQSSALWYLKRRGVDLTTAQELGIGSCITGLYRYRVIIPVYTQGELRTFVARTWLEEEKKKVLMPPGSQAERALFGYDYVASLPKHSTIYLVEGVFDVLRMWQWGFRWTLATLGAHMTPLQQALVKRLAPANVVLLRDGDKAGREAAIKEGRQLAYDMIPVSIAHLPDDTDPGSASAEEIREALDNAKPVEVDYGIESQMEVHSERHI
;
A
#
# COMPACT_ATOMS: atom_id res chain seq x y z
N VAL A 1 -5.35 -34.50 -25.50
CA VAL A 1 -5.99 -35.40 -24.53
C VAL A 1 -5.94 -34.67 -23.21
N CYS A 2 -7.09 -34.20 -22.73
CA CYS A 2 -7.18 -33.31 -21.57
C CYS A 2 -7.28 -34.21 -20.33
N GLU A 3 -6.23 -34.27 -19.53
CA GLU A 3 -6.24 -34.99 -18.26
C GLU A 3 -6.94 -34.11 -17.21
N MET A 4 -8.20 -34.42 -16.93
CA MET A 4 -8.91 -33.87 -15.78
C MET A 4 -8.36 -34.54 -14.51
N ASP A 5 -8.13 -33.73 -13.47
CA ASP A 5 -7.79 -34.22 -12.14
C ASP A 5 -8.92 -35.13 -11.58
N PHE A 6 -8.55 -36.16 -10.83
CA PHE A 6 -9.45 -37.16 -10.26
C PHE A 6 -10.56 -36.51 -9.40
N ASN A 7 -10.24 -35.44 -8.67
CA ASN A 7 -11.24 -34.73 -7.87
C ASN A 7 -12.24 -33.92 -8.72
N GLU A 8 -11.80 -33.40 -9.87
CA GLU A 8 -12.68 -32.72 -10.82
C GLU A 8 -13.59 -33.73 -11.54
N ALA A 9 -13.07 -34.92 -11.88
CA ALA A 9 -13.85 -36.00 -12.46
C ALA A 9 -14.96 -36.50 -11.51
N VAL A 10 -14.63 -36.75 -10.24
CA VAL A 10 -15.61 -37.22 -9.23
C VAL A 10 -16.69 -36.17 -8.94
N THR A 11 -16.34 -34.89 -8.97
CA THR A 11 -17.30 -33.79 -8.74
C THR A 11 -18.23 -33.60 -9.93
N ALA A 12 -17.70 -33.71 -11.16
CA ALA A 12 -18.50 -33.66 -12.38
C ALA A 12 -19.47 -34.85 -12.49
N GLU A 13 -19.03 -36.07 -12.15
CA GLU A 13 -19.87 -37.27 -12.13
C GLU A 13 -20.99 -37.19 -11.08
N ARG A 14 -20.71 -36.68 -9.88
CA ARG A 14 -21.73 -36.45 -8.84
C ARG A 14 -22.77 -35.38 -9.23
N SER A 15 -22.36 -34.36 -9.98
CA SER A 15 -23.28 -33.32 -10.47
C SER A 15 -24.20 -33.83 -11.59
N LEU A 16 -23.72 -34.76 -12.42
CA LEU A 16 -24.52 -35.41 -13.47
C LEU A 16 -25.58 -36.35 -12.89
N LEU A 17 -25.24 -37.10 -11.82
CA LEU A 17 -26.15 -38.06 -11.17
C LEU A 17 -27.31 -37.41 -10.38
N THR A 18 -27.16 -36.15 -9.96
CA THR A 18 -28.14 -35.48 -9.08
C THR A 18 -29.02 -34.46 -9.79
N GLY A 19 -28.84 -34.24 -11.11
CA GLY A 19 -29.63 -33.32 -11.93
C GLY A 19 -29.52 -31.83 -11.52
N LYS A 20 -28.77 -31.51 -10.46
CA LYS A 20 -28.52 -30.14 -10.01
C LYS A 20 -27.20 -29.65 -10.59
N ARG A 21 -27.29 -28.77 -11.59
CA ARG A 21 -26.18 -27.91 -12.01
C ARG A 21 -25.81 -27.00 -10.84
N VAL A 22 -24.78 -27.37 -10.07
CA VAL A 22 -24.14 -26.45 -9.14
C VAL A 22 -23.17 -25.62 -9.97
N ARG A 23 -23.56 -24.38 -10.30
CA ARG A 23 -22.60 -23.40 -10.82
C ARG A 23 -21.65 -23.07 -9.65
N PRO A 24 -20.32 -23.16 -9.80
CA PRO A 24 -19.41 -22.59 -8.81
C PRO A 24 -19.80 -21.12 -8.65
N ALA A 25 -20.12 -20.71 -7.42
CA ALA A 25 -20.40 -19.31 -7.17
C ALA A 25 -19.11 -18.54 -7.47
N LEU A 26 -19.12 -17.73 -8.54
CA LEU A 26 -18.15 -16.64 -8.62
C LEU A 26 -18.37 -15.82 -7.36
N ILE A 27 -17.43 -15.88 -6.42
CA ILE A 27 -17.37 -14.96 -5.30
C ILE A 27 -17.09 -13.61 -5.93
N ALA A 28 -18.15 -12.89 -6.30
CA ALA A 28 -18.03 -11.48 -6.62
C ALA A 28 -17.37 -10.82 -5.39
N PRO A 29 -16.30 -10.02 -5.57
CA PRO A 29 -15.68 -9.36 -4.44
C PRO A 29 -16.76 -8.54 -3.72
N ARG A 30 -17.04 -8.89 -2.46
CA ARG A 30 -17.97 -8.14 -1.63
C ARG A 30 -17.51 -6.67 -1.65
N PRO A 31 -18.39 -5.70 -1.91
CA PRO A 31 -18.01 -4.30 -1.80
C PRO A 31 -17.43 -4.06 -0.41
N ALA A 32 -16.36 -3.28 -0.34
CA ALA A 32 -15.77 -2.91 0.94
C ALA A 32 -16.87 -2.32 1.84
N PRO A 33 -16.88 -2.61 3.15
CA PRO A 33 -17.87 -2.04 4.05
C PRO A 33 -17.79 -0.50 4.00
N ALA A 34 -18.92 0.19 4.06
CA ALA A 34 -18.94 1.65 4.00
C ALA A 34 -18.04 2.27 5.10
N SER A 35 -17.33 3.34 4.76
CA SER A 35 -16.61 4.17 5.72
C SER A 35 -17.55 5.21 6.35
N SER A 36 -17.39 5.43 7.65
CA SER A 36 -18.04 6.54 8.38
C SER A 36 -17.08 7.70 8.65
N VAL A 37 -15.88 7.67 8.07
CA VAL A 37 -14.87 8.71 8.28
C VAL A 37 -15.21 9.90 7.40
N GLU A 38 -15.24 11.08 8.02
CA GLU A 38 -15.44 12.37 7.36
C GLU A 38 -14.24 13.28 7.64
N LEU A 39 -13.99 14.24 6.73
CA LEU A 39 -13.02 15.29 7.02
C LEU A 39 -13.59 16.22 8.11
N PRO A 40 -12.74 16.80 8.98
CA PRO A 40 -13.19 17.74 10.00
C PRO A 40 -13.91 18.95 9.40
N ASP A 41 -14.89 19.51 10.10
CA ASP A 41 -15.59 20.72 9.67
C ASP A 41 -14.62 21.90 9.48
N GLU A 42 -13.54 21.96 10.27
CA GLU A 42 -12.49 22.98 10.18
C GLU A 42 -11.42 22.68 9.12
N PHE A 43 -11.64 21.69 8.25
CA PHE A 43 -10.73 21.36 7.15
C PHE A 43 -10.79 22.43 6.06
N HIS A 44 -9.64 23.01 5.77
CA HIS A 44 -9.46 23.94 4.66
C HIS A 44 -8.54 23.32 3.61
N TRP A 45 -9.07 23.10 2.40
CA TRP A 45 -8.29 22.59 1.28
C TRP A 45 -7.26 23.62 0.80
N ILE A 46 -6.04 23.18 0.55
CA ILE A 46 -4.90 24.07 0.30
C ILE A 46 -5.03 24.84 -1.01
N GLY A 47 -5.78 24.31 -1.99
CA GLY A 47 -6.03 24.98 -3.27
C GLY A 47 -6.89 26.24 -3.17
N THR A 48 -7.56 26.45 -2.03
CA THR A 48 -8.36 27.67 -1.75
C THR A 48 -7.66 28.64 -0.80
N MET A 49 -6.47 28.31 -0.28
CA MET A 49 -5.77 29.15 0.69
C MET A 49 -4.92 30.23 0.01
N ASN A 50 -4.90 31.43 0.59
CA ASN A 50 -3.94 32.46 0.20
C ASN A 50 -2.50 31.96 0.43
N TYR A 51 -1.57 32.37 -0.45
CA TYR A 51 -0.22 31.85 -0.68
C TYR A 51 0.77 31.91 0.54
N GLN A 52 0.29 32.20 1.76
CA GLN A 52 1.08 32.44 2.97
C GLN A 52 0.49 31.76 4.22
N SER A 53 0.14 30.47 4.15
CA SER A 53 -0.27 29.70 5.33
C SER A 53 0.90 28.92 5.94
N SER A 54 0.93 28.77 7.28
CA SER A 54 1.94 27.95 7.97
C SER A 54 1.95 26.50 7.49
N ALA A 55 0.80 25.98 7.06
CA ALA A 55 0.65 24.67 6.44
C ALA A 55 1.44 24.56 5.12
N LEU A 56 1.33 25.55 4.23
CA LEU A 56 2.08 25.60 2.98
C LEU A 56 3.59 25.68 3.22
N TRP A 57 4.01 26.52 4.18
CA TRP A 57 5.42 26.62 4.56
C TRP A 57 5.96 25.27 5.10
N TYR A 58 5.17 24.60 5.93
CA TYR A 58 5.52 23.28 6.46
C TYR A 58 5.66 22.23 5.36
N LEU A 59 4.70 22.13 4.44
CA LEU A 59 4.76 21.19 3.31
C LEU A 59 5.99 21.46 2.43
N LYS A 60 6.27 22.73 2.13
CA LYS A 60 7.47 23.12 1.38
C LYS A 60 8.76 22.72 2.09
N ARG A 61 8.86 22.92 3.42
CA ARG A 61 10.01 22.48 4.22
C ARG A 61 10.15 20.95 4.26
N ARG A 62 9.04 20.21 4.13
CA ARG A 62 9.02 18.75 3.94
C ARG A 62 9.28 18.31 2.49
N GLY A 63 9.60 19.26 1.60
CA GLY A 63 9.91 18.98 0.21
C GLY A 63 8.69 18.62 -0.63
N VAL A 64 7.48 19.00 -0.20
CA VAL A 64 6.22 18.79 -0.93
C VAL A 64 5.84 20.08 -1.65
N ASP A 65 5.66 20.01 -2.98
CA ASP A 65 5.23 21.14 -3.79
C ASP A 65 3.71 21.36 -3.75
N LEU A 66 3.29 22.57 -4.15
CA LEU A 66 1.89 22.98 -4.10
C LEU A 66 1.01 22.14 -5.03
N THR A 67 1.52 21.81 -6.22
CA THR A 67 0.78 21.05 -7.24
C THR A 67 0.42 19.66 -6.71
N THR A 68 1.41 18.95 -6.17
CA THR A 68 1.23 17.63 -5.56
C THR A 68 0.26 17.69 -4.39
N ALA A 69 0.36 18.72 -3.54
CA ALA A 69 -0.55 18.91 -2.42
C ALA A 69 -2.01 19.18 -2.87
N GLN A 70 -2.20 19.95 -3.94
CA GLN A 70 -3.52 20.22 -4.52
C GLN A 70 -4.12 18.97 -5.15
N GLU A 71 -3.34 18.25 -5.97
CA GLU A 71 -3.75 17.01 -6.65
C GLU A 71 -4.23 15.95 -5.66
N LEU A 72 -3.57 15.84 -4.51
CA LEU A 72 -3.87 14.85 -3.48
C LEU A 72 -4.91 15.33 -2.45
N GLY A 73 -5.52 16.49 -2.67
CA GLY A 73 -6.56 17.01 -1.78
C GLY A 73 -6.05 17.35 -0.38
N ILE A 74 -4.76 17.65 -0.22
CA ILE A 74 -4.18 18.01 1.08
C ILE A 74 -4.79 19.34 1.54
N GLY A 75 -5.07 19.43 2.82
CA GLY A 75 -5.54 20.65 3.46
C GLY A 75 -4.93 20.83 4.84
N SER A 76 -5.55 21.70 5.63
CA SER A 76 -5.13 21.94 7.00
C SER A 76 -6.28 22.35 7.90
N CYS A 77 -6.11 22.14 9.20
CA CYS A 77 -6.98 22.68 10.23
C CYS A 77 -6.19 23.67 11.07
N ILE A 78 -6.72 24.89 11.23
CA ILE A 78 -6.13 25.91 12.11
C ILE A 78 -6.72 25.84 13.51
N THR A 79 -7.98 25.41 13.62
CA THR A 79 -8.74 25.30 14.87
C THR A 79 -9.25 23.87 15.08
N GLY A 80 -9.97 23.64 16.19
CA GLY A 80 -10.60 22.35 16.48
C GLY A 80 -9.65 21.28 17.02
N LEU A 81 -10.11 20.03 16.98
CA LEU A 81 -9.36 18.85 17.46
C LEU A 81 -8.04 18.68 16.70
N TYR A 82 -8.05 18.98 15.40
CA TYR A 82 -6.90 18.83 14.51
C TYR A 82 -6.15 20.13 14.27
N ARG A 83 -6.33 21.14 15.13
CA ARG A 83 -5.65 22.44 15.01
C ARG A 83 -4.15 22.30 14.78
N TYR A 84 -3.63 23.20 13.97
CA TYR A 84 -2.23 23.29 13.59
C TYR A 84 -1.67 22.04 12.89
N ARG A 85 -2.50 21.37 12.09
CA ARG A 85 -2.11 20.15 11.36
C ARG A 85 -2.44 20.25 9.88
N VAL A 86 -1.52 19.73 9.07
CA VAL A 86 -1.85 19.35 7.70
C VAL A 86 -2.67 18.07 7.76
N ILE A 87 -3.74 18.03 6.98
CA ILE A 87 -4.64 16.89 6.85
C ILE A 87 -4.40 16.30 5.47
N ILE A 88 -3.98 15.04 5.46
CA ILE A 88 -3.72 14.26 4.24
C ILE A 88 -4.82 13.19 4.16
N PRO A 89 -5.86 13.40 3.33
CA PRO A 89 -6.93 12.43 3.16
C PRO A 89 -6.41 11.12 2.56
N VAL A 90 -6.96 9.99 3.00
CA VAL A 90 -6.62 8.67 2.49
C VAL A 90 -7.88 8.01 1.94
N TYR A 91 -8.01 8.10 0.62
CA TYR A 91 -9.07 7.42 -0.13
C TYR A 91 -8.59 6.03 -0.55
N THR A 92 -9.46 5.05 -0.41
CA THR A 92 -9.22 3.68 -0.88
C THR A 92 -10.54 3.07 -1.33
N GLN A 93 -10.57 2.70 -2.60
CA GLN A 93 -11.76 2.27 -3.33
C GLN A 93 -12.86 3.35 -3.40
N GLY A 94 -12.46 4.62 -3.57
CA GLY A 94 -13.38 5.75 -3.71
C GLY A 94 -14.00 6.24 -2.40
N GLU A 95 -13.65 5.65 -1.26
CA GLU A 95 -14.14 6.06 0.06
C GLU A 95 -13.01 6.61 0.92
N LEU A 96 -13.29 7.68 1.68
CA LEU A 96 -12.37 8.21 2.68
C LEU A 96 -12.27 7.19 3.83
N ARG A 97 -11.17 6.46 3.92
CA ARG A 97 -10.98 5.41 4.96
C ARG A 97 -10.31 5.94 6.21
N THR A 98 -9.47 6.95 6.06
CA THR A 98 -8.79 7.64 7.14
C THR A 98 -8.20 8.96 6.64
N PHE A 99 -7.60 9.74 7.52
CA PHE A 99 -6.69 10.81 7.14
C PHE A 99 -5.54 10.88 8.14
N VAL A 100 -4.39 11.35 7.66
CA VAL A 100 -3.23 11.61 8.50
C VAL A 100 -3.21 13.09 8.86
N ALA A 101 -3.33 13.41 10.15
CA ALA A 101 -3.25 14.78 10.65
C ALA A 101 -1.89 15.04 11.31
N ARG A 102 -0.95 15.62 10.56
CA ARG A 102 0.43 15.87 10.99
C ARG A 102 0.59 17.32 11.45
N THR A 103 1.09 17.50 12.68
CA THR A 103 1.36 18.84 13.22
C THR A 103 2.61 19.46 12.60
N TRP A 104 2.56 20.76 12.36
CA TRP A 104 3.74 21.57 12.05
C TRP A 104 4.38 22.21 13.29
N LEU A 105 3.79 22.02 14.48
CA LEU A 105 4.36 22.52 15.74
C LEU A 105 5.43 21.56 16.27
N GLU A 106 6.62 22.10 16.54
CA GLU A 106 7.77 21.32 17.01
C GLU A 106 7.61 20.84 18.46
N GLU A 107 6.85 21.56 19.30
CA GLU A 107 6.63 21.22 20.71
C GLU A 107 5.49 20.21 20.96
N GLU A 108 4.65 19.96 19.95
CA GLU A 108 3.50 19.07 20.09
C GLU A 108 3.96 17.62 20.32
N LYS A 109 3.58 17.03 21.46
CA LYS A 109 3.98 15.65 21.83
C LYS A 109 3.43 14.61 20.87
N LYS A 110 2.15 14.71 20.50
CA LYS A 110 1.52 13.76 19.59
C LYS A 110 1.64 14.26 18.16
N LYS A 111 2.68 13.83 17.45
CA LYS A 111 2.99 14.35 16.10
C LYS A 111 1.92 14.02 15.06
N VAL A 112 1.24 12.88 15.18
CA VAL A 112 0.22 12.43 14.23
C VAL A 112 -1.08 12.11 14.96
N LEU A 113 -2.20 12.56 14.40
CA LEU A 113 -3.54 12.11 14.76
C LEU A 113 -4.22 11.42 13.57
N MET A 114 -5.17 10.56 13.89
CA MET A 114 -6.08 9.92 12.93
C MET A 114 -7.54 10.23 13.34
N PRO A 115 -8.51 10.14 12.42
CA PRO A 115 -9.93 10.30 12.72
C PRO A 115 -10.48 9.24 13.69
N PRO A 116 -11.53 9.57 14.47
CA PRO A 116 -12.43 8.56 15.02
C PRO A 116 -12.92 7.63 13.90
N GLY A 117 -12.97 6.32 14.17
CA GLY A 117 -13.39 5.35 13.16
C GLY A 117 -12.41 5.13 12.01
N SER A 118 -11.17 5.65 12.12
CA SER A 118 -10.09 5.38 11.16
C SER A 118 -10.00 3.91 10.81
N GLN A 119 -10.03 3.60 9.51
CA GLN A 119 -9.89 2.26 8.94
C GLN A 119 -8.51 2.09 8.30
N ALA A 120 -7.44 2.58 8.96
CA ALA A 120 -6.09 2.58 8.42
C ALA A 120 -5.60 1.17 8.02
N GLU A 121 -6.05 0.14 8.74
CA GLU A 121 -5.76 -1.26 8.46
C GLU A 121 -6.29 -1.76 7.12
N ARG A 122 -7.16 -1.01 6.44
CA ARG A 122 -7.66 -1.32 5.08
C ARG A 122 -7.55 -0.13 4.13
N ALA A 123 -6.68 0.82 4.46
CA ALA A 123 -6.42 1.98 3.65
C ALA A 123 -4.99 1.91 3.11
N LEU A 124 -4.82 2.28 1.85
CA LEU A 124 -3.52 2.46 1.23
C LEU A 124 -3.52 3.86 0.62
N PHE A 125 -2.62 4.73 1.09
CA PHE A 125 -2.51 6.06 0.51
C PHE A 125 -1.99 5.95 -0.92
N GLY A 126 -2.65 6.64 -1.86
CA GLY A 126 -2.38 6.53 -3.30
C GLY A 126 -3.17 5.43 -4.03
N TYR A 127 -3.96 4.60 -3.33
CA TYR A 127 -4.61 3.42 -3.93
C TYR A 127 -5.45 3.74 -5.16
N ASP A 128 -6.38 4.70 -5.04
CA ASP A 128 -7.32 5.02 -6.12
C ASP A 128 -6.60 5.61 -7.34
N TYR A 129 -5.53 6.36 -7.11
CA TYR A 129 -4.68 6.87 -8.17
C TYR A 129 -3.96 5.73 -8.89
N VAL A 130 -3.27 4.85 -8.16
CA VAL A 130 -2.57 3.69 -8.76
C VAL A 130 -3.55 2.75 -9.48
N ALA A 131 -4.76 2.57 -8.95
CA ALA A 131 -5.81 1.77 -9.59
C ALA A 131 -6.29 2.37 -10.93
N SER A 132 -6.12 3.67 -11.14
CA SER A 132 -6.43 4.36 -12.39
C SER A 132 -5.31 4.28 -13.44
N LEU A 133 -4.10 3.91 -13.02
CA LEU A 133 -2.93 3.77 -13.90
C LEU A 133 -2.94 2.42 -14.63
N PRO A 134 -2.12 2.26 -15.69
CA PRO A 134 -1.91 0.97 -16.34
C PRO A 134 -1.56 -0.16 -15.35
N LYS A 135 -2.28 -1.27 -15.49
CA LYS A 135 -2.05 -2.52 -14.75
C LYS A 135 -0.74 -3.18 -15.14
N HIS A 136 -0.32 -4.19 -14.37
CA HIS A 136 0.92 -4.93 -14.62
C HIS A 136 2.17 -4.03 -14.66
N SER A 137 2.17 -3.01 -13.80
CA SER A 137 3.32 -2.14 -13.55
C SER A 137 3.99 -2.51 -12.23
N THR A 138 5.21 -2.02 -12.01
CA THR A 138 5.87 -2.11 -10.70
C THR A 138 5.19 -1.17 -9.71
N ILE A 139 4.75 -1.71 -8.57
CA ILE A 139 4.22 -0.93 -7.44
C ILE A 139 5.31 -0.77 -6.40
N TYR A 140 5.46 0.44 -5.85
CA TYR A 140 6.39 0.72 -4.75
C TYR A 140 5.59 0.83 -3.45
N LEU A 141 5.96 0.08 -2.42
CA LEU A 141 5.32 0.12 -1.11
C LEU A 141 6.25 0.77 -0.08
N VAL A 142 5.81 1.90 0.47
CA VAL A 142 6.51 2.68 1.50
C VAL A 142 5.68 2.77 2.79
N GLU A 143 6.25 3.36 3.84
CA GLU A 143 5.58 3.43 5.16
C GLU A 143 4.63 4.62 5.28
N GLY A 144 5.13 5.80 4.94
CA GLY A 144 4.52 7.08 5.26
C GLY A 144 3.90 7.79 4.07
N VAL A 145 2.95 8.67 4.35
CA VAL A 145 2.35 9.54 3.33
C VAL A 145 3.36 10.47 2.69
N PHE A 146 4.34 10.98 3.45
CA PHE A 146 5.35 11.90 2.92
C PHE A 146 6.30 11.21 1.93
N ASP A 147 6.57 9.93 2.13
CA ASP A 147 7.37 9.10 1.23
C ASP A 147 6.68 9.02 -0.14
N VAL A 148 5.37 8.76 -0.15
CA VAL A 148 4.56 8.75 -1.37
C VAL A 148 4.61 10.11 -2.06
N LEU A 149 4.41 11.21 -1.32
CA LEU A 149 4.45 12.57 -1.89
C LEU A 149 5.79 12.85 -2.60
N ARG A 150 6.89 12.47 -1.95
CA ARG A 150 8.26 12.68 -2.48
C ARG A 150 8.53 11.78 -3.68
N MET A 151 8.22 10.49 -3.58
CA MET A 151 8.36 9.52 -4.66
C MET A 151 7.54 9.91 -5.90
N TRP A 152 6.32 10.38 -5.69
CA TRP A 152 5.49 10.89 -6.77
C TRP A 152 6.16 12.10 -7.42
N GLN A 153 6.65 13.09 -6.68
CA GLN A 153 7.36 14.22 -7.29
C GLN A 153 8.58 13.83 -8.13
N TRP A 154 9.22 12.69 -7.83
CA TRP A 154 10.34 12.17 -8.63
C TRP A 154 9.96 11.27 -9.81
N GLY A 155 8.67 11.02 -10.04
CA GLY A 155 8.19 10.23 -11.18
C GLY A 155 7.68 8.83 -10.83
N PHE A 156 7.91 8.36 -9.61
CA PHE A 156 7.46 7.03 -9.15
C PHE A 156 5.98 7.08 -8.75
N ARG A 157 5.11 7.17 -9.75
CA ARG A 157 3.66 7.40 -9.58
C ARG A 157 2.88 6.15 -9.10
N TRP A 158 3.48 4.96 -9.15
CA TRP A 158 2.91 3.70 -8.64
C TRP A 158 3.26 3.44 -7.16
N THR A 159 3.59 4.48 -6.40
CA THR A 159 3.92 4.35 -4.97
C THR A 159 2.66 4.40 -4.10
N LEU A 160 2.57 3.51 -3.11
CA LEU A 160 1.53 3.45 -2.09
C LEU A 160 2.13 3.41 -0.68
N ALA A 161 1.41 3.92 0.34
CA ALA A 161 1.81 3.79 1.74
C ALA A 161 0.84 2.95 2.58
N THR A 162 1.41 2.13 3.48
CA THR A 162 0.67 1.29 4.45
C THR A 162 0.22 2.03 5.71
N LEU A 163 0.66 3.27 5.94
CA LEU A 163 0.23 4.14 7.05
C LEU A 163 0.56 3.58 8.44
N GLY A 164 1.58 2.72 8.54
CA GLY A 164 2.00 2.06 9.75
C GLY A 164 3.15 1.09 9.50
N ALA A 165 3.73 0.58 10.58
CA ALA A 165 4.96 -0.23 10.57
C ALA A 165 4.83 -1.60 9.90
N HIS A 166 3.61 -2.14 9.80
CA HIS A 166 3.37 -3.44 9.19
C HIS A 166 2.14 -3.40 8.29
N MET A 167 2.28 -4.01 7.12
CA MET A 167 1.18 -4.25 6.20
C MET A 167 0.20 -5.26 6.79
N THR A 168 -1.09 -4.95 6.67
CA THR A 168 -2.16 -5.83 7.14
C THR A 168 -2.61 -6.81 6.03
N PRO A 169 -3.29 -7.92 6.38
CA PRO A 169 -3.88 -8.80 5.38
C PRO A 169 -4.91 -8.11 4.46
N LEU A 170 -5.63 -7.10 4.97
CA LEU A 170 -6.59 -6.34 4.16
C LEU A 170 -5.86 -5.44 3.15
N GLN A 171 -4.76 -4.80 3.55
CA GLN A 171 -3.90 -4.04 2.64
C GLN A 171 -3.22 -4.96 1.61
N GLN A 172 -2.74 -6.12 2.02
CA GLN A 172 -2.19 -7.13 1.12
C GLN A 172 -3.21 -7.54 0.03
N ALA A 173 -4.46 -7.81 0.42
CA ALA A 173 -5.53 -8.10 -0.53
C ALA A 173 -5.82 -6.93 -1.50
N LEU A 174 -5.68 -5.68 -1.04
CA LEU A 174 -5.79 -4.50 -1.89
C LEU A 174 -4.65 -4.43 -2.91
N VAL A 175 -3.40 -4.64 -2.49
CA VAL A 175 -2.23 -4.70 -3.40
C VAL A 175 -2.42 -5.79 -4.46
N LYS A 176 -2.85 -6.99 -4.05
CA LYS A 176 -3.14 -8.10 -4.97
C LYS A 176 -4.18 -7.72 -6.02
N ARG A 177 -5.21 -6.96 -5.65
CA ARG A 177 -6.26 -6.49 -6.56
C ARG A 177 -5.75 -5.52 -7.63
N LEU A 178 -4.66 -4.81 -7.37
CA LEU A 178 -4.03 -3.93 -8.36
C LEU A 178 -3.30 -4.70 -9.48
N ALA A 179 -3.11 -6.01 -9.32
CA ALA A 179 -2.42 -6.89 -10.27
C ALA A 179 -1.05 -6.33 -10.73
N PRO A 180 -0.12 -6.07 -9.79
CA PRO A 180 1.21 -5.59 -10.12
C PRO A 180 2.00 -6.63 -10.94
N ALA A 181 2.93 -6.17 -11.77
CA ALA A 181 3.94 -7.05 -12.36
C ALA A 181 5.05 -7.37 -11.35
N ASN A 182 5.36 -6.41 -10.47
CA ASN A 182 6.29 -6.57 -9.36
C ASN A 182 5.87 -5.62 -8.22
N VAL A 183 6.15 -6.00 -6.98
CA VAL A 183 6.04 -5.12 -5.83
C VAL A 183 7.42 -4.89 -5.25
N VAL A 184 7.88 -3.64 -5.23
CA VAL A 184 9.13 -3.25 -4.58
C VAL A 184 8.81 -2.69 -3.19
N LEU A 185 9.27 -3.38 -2.15
CA LEU A 185 9.21 -2.89 -0.78
C LEU A 185 10.37 -1.93 -0.55
N LEU A 186 10.05 -0.70 -0.17
CA LEU A 186 10.99 0.38 0.13
C LEU A 186 10.64 0.95 1.51
N ARG A 187 11.12 0.27 2.55
CA ARG A 187 10.93 0.63 3.96
C ARG A 187 12.08 1.52 4.44
N ASP A 188 11.95 2.06 5.64
CA ASP A 188 12.99 2.89 6.26
C ASP A 188 14.31 2.10 6.37
N GLY A 189 15.44 2.80 6.22
CA GLY A 189 16.79 2.24 6.23
C GLY A 189 17.27 1.73 7.59
N ASP A 190 16.43 1.82 8.62
CA ASP A 190 16.73 1.32 9.96
C ASP A 190 16.54 -0.20 10.08
N LYS A 191 16.91 -0.76 11.24
CA LYS A 191 16.79 -2.20 11.50
C LYS A 191 15.32 -2.67 11.43
N ALA A 192 14.38 -1.88 11.95
CA ALA A 192 12.98 -2.27 12.01
C ALA A 192 12.33 -2.27 10.61
N GLY A 193 12.64 -1.28 9.78
CA GLY A 193 12.19 -1.19 8.39
C GLY A 193 12.73 -2.34 7.54
N ARG A 194 14.00 -2.72 7.71
CA ARG A 194 14.60 -3.89 7.03
C ARG A 194 13.92 -5.20 7.43
N GLU A 195 13.67 -5.41 8.72
CA GLU A 195 12.96 -6.60 9.21
C GLU A 195 11.51 -6.65 8.71
N ALA A 196 10.83 -5.50 8.68
CA ALA A 196 9.48 -5.37 8.14
C ALA A 196 9.44 -5.71 6.63
N ALA A 197 10.36 -5.18 5.83
CA ALA A 197 10.45 -5.46 4.39
C ALA A 197 10.63 -6.95 4.09
N ILE A 198 11.49 -7.65 4.84
CA ILE A 198 11.70 -9.10 4.66
C ILE A 198 10.43 -9.89 4.99
N LYS A 199 9.77 -9.56 6.11
CA LYS A 199 8.56 -10.25 6.56
C LYS A 199 7.41 -10.06 5.58
N GLU A 200 7.14 -8.82 5.19
CA GLU A 200 6.07 -8.47 4.24
C GLU A 200 6.37 -9.01 2.84
N GLY A 201 7.64 -9.00 2.43
CA GLY A 201 8.05 -9.51 1.15
C GLY A 201 7.75 -10.99 1.00
N ARG A 202 8.02 -11.78 2.05
CA ARG A 202 7.62 -13.19 2.09
C ARG A 202 6.10 -13.36 2.05
N GLN A 203 5.35 -12.55 2.80
CA GLN A 203 3.89 -12.63 2.81
C GLN A 203 3.28 -12.39 1.42
N LEU A 204 3.77 -11.38 0.70
CA LEU A 204 3.33 -11.09 -0.67
C LEU A 204 3.78 -12.17 -1.65
N ALA A 205 5.01 -12.67 -1.51
CA ALA A 205 5.52 -13.72 -2.37
C ALA A 205 4.70 -15.02 -2.23
N TYR A 206 4.32 -15.42 -1.01
CA TYR A 206 3.38 -16.54 -0.80
C TYR A 206 2.02 -16.35 -1.48
N ASP A 207 1.65 -15.11 -1.78
CA ASP A 207 0.44 -14.76 -2.53
C ASP A 207 0.61 -14.83 -4.06
N MET A 208 1.75 -15.38 -4.52
CA MET A 208 2.19 -15.49 -5.91
C MET A 208 2.40 -14.13 -6.59
N ILE A 209 2.72 -13.10 -5.80
CA ILE A 209 3.07 -11.77 -6.31
C ILE A 209 4.60 -11.72 -6.43
N PRO A 210 5.18 -11.34 -7.59
CA PRO A 210 6.61 -11.06 -7.68
C PRO A 210 6.96 -9.89 -6.77
N VAL A 211 7.97 -10.06 -5.92
CA VAL A 211 8.38 -9.05 -4.93
C VAL A 211 9.88 -8.83 -5.01
N SER A 212 10.30 -7.58 -4.83
CA SER A 212 11.69 -7.20 -4.58
C SER A 212 11.79 -6.30 -3.35
N ILE A 213 12.96 -6.27 -2.72
CA ILE A 213 13.26 -5.36 -1.61
C ILE A 213 14.36 -4.42 -2.05
N ALA A 214 14.07 -3.12 -1.97
CA ALA A 214 15.05 -2.05 -2.15
C ALA A 214 15.57 -1.61 -0.77
N HIS A 215 16.87 -1.35 -0.68
CA HIS A 215 17.51 -0.93 0.56
C HIS A 215 17.99 0.51 0.44
N LEU A 216 17.57 1.34 1.39
CA LEU A 216 18.10 2.68 1.57
C LEU A 216 19.36 2.64 2.48
N PRO A 217 20.21 3.70 2.40
CA PRO A 217 21.28 3.92 3.36
C PRO A 217 20.77 3.90 4.81
N ASP A 218 21.67 3.57 5.75
CA ASP A 218 21.33 3.56 7.18
C ASP A 218 20.75 4.92 7.62
N ASP A 219 19.73 4.88 8.48
CA ASP A 219 19.05 6.04 9.05
C ASP A 219 18.40 7.02 8.04
N THR A 220 18.11 6.55 6.82
CA THR A 220 17.34 7.32 5.82
C THR A 220 15.95 6.74 5.59
N ASP A 221 14.99 7.60 5.23
CA ASP A 221 13.63 7.22 4.85
C ASP A 221 13.36 7.66 3.40
N PRO A 222 12.36 7.08 2.70
CA PRO A 222 12.14 7.42 1.30
C PRO A 222 11.76 8.90 1.08
N GLY A 223 11.18 9.56 2.08
CA GLY A 223 10.86 10.97 2.05
C GLY A 223 12.07 11.90 2.26
N SER A 224 13.10 11.46 2.99
CA SER A 224 14.32 12.22 3.29
C SER A 224 15.47 11.97 2.32
N ALA A 225 15.50 10.82 1.64
CA ALA A 225 16.48 10.51 0.61
C ALA A 225 16.40 11.46 -0.62
N SER A 226 17.48 11.51 -1.40
CA SER A 226 17.54 12.19 -2.70
C SER A 226 16.87 11.36 -3.81
N ALA A 227 16.57 12.01 -4.93
CA ALA A 227 16.00 11.31 -6.09
C ALA A 227 16.97 10.27 -6.67
N GLU A 228 18.27 10.57 -6.59
CA GLU A 228 19.37 9.72 -7.04
C GLU A 228 19.48 8.47 -6.17
N GLU A 229 19.50 8.62 -4.84
CA GLU A 229 19.55 7.49 -3.90
C GLU A 229 18.33 6.58 -4.05
N ILE A 230 17.15 7.16 -4.26
CA ILE A 230 15.92 6.37 -4.49
C ILE A 230 16.03 5.59 -5.78
N ARG A 231 16.46 6.23 -6.88
CA ARG A 231 16.64 5.55 -8.16
C ARG A 231 17.65 4.41 -8.04
N GLU A 232 18.80 4.67 -7.41
CA GLU A 232 19.83 3.66 -7.19
C GLU A 232 19.32 2.49 -6.33
N ALA A 233 18.57 2.75 -5.25
CA ALA A 233 17.99 1.71 -4.41
C ALA A 233 16.97 0.85 -5.18
N LEU A 234 16.15 1.47 -6.04
CA LEU A 234 15.16 0.78 -6.85
C LEU A 234 15.81 -0.04 -7.98
N ASP A 235 16.85 0.48 -8.62
CA ASP A 235 17.60 -0.23 -9.67
C ASP A 235 18.35 -1.45 -9.11
N ASN A 236 18.76 -1.39 -7.84
CA ASN A 236 19.43 -2.47 -7.12
C ASN A 236 18.48 -3.34 -6.27
N ALA A 237 17.17 -3.21 -6.45
CA ALA A 237 16.19 -3.96 -5.68
C ALA A 237 16.38 -5.48 -5.87
N LYS A 238 16.42 -6.23 -4.77
CA LYS A 238 16.69 -7.67 -4.78
C LYS A 238 15.39 -8.47 -4.74
N PRO A 239 15.17 -9.44 -5.66
CA PRO A 239 14.01 -10.32 -5.61
C PRO A 239 13.90 -11.05 -4.27
N VAL A 240 12.68 -11.26 -3.79
CA VAL A 240 12.41 -12.12 -2.64
C VAL A 240 12.21 -13.54 -3.14
N GLU A 241 13.14 -14.41 -2.79
CA GLU A 241 13.03 -15.84 -3.02
C GLU A 241 12.29 -16.51 -1.85
N VAL A 242 11.30 -17.31 -2.19
CA VAL A 242 10.57 -18.17 -1.25
C VAL A 242 10.60 -19.58 -1.82
N ASP A 243 11.05 -20.51 -0.99
CA ASP A 243 10.92 -21.93 -1.29
C ASP A 243 9.46 -22.33 -1.09
N TYR A 244 8.79 -22.68 -2.20
CA TYR A 244 7.41 -23.16 -2.19
C TYR A 244 7.32 -24.66 -1.84
N GLY A 245 8.44 -25.32 -1.52
CA GLY A 245 8.50 -26.73 -1.16
C GLY A 245 8.28 -27.68 -2.34
N ILE A 246 8.34 -27.19 -3.59
CA ILE A 246 8.08 -28.00 -4.79
C ILE A 246 9.18 -29.06 -4.97
N GLU A 247 10.44 -28.72 -4.68
CA GLU A 247 11.57 -29.68 -4.78
C GLU A 247 11.44 -30.82 -3.76
N SER A 248 11.00 -30.50 -2.54
CA SER A 248 10.82 -31.49 -1.46
C SER A 248 9.72 -32.54 -1.74
N GLN A 249 8.79 -32.27 -2.66
CA GLN A 249 7.78 -33.26 -3.07
C GLN A 249 8.24 -34.19 -4.20
N MET A 250 9.21 -33.76 -5.01
CA MET A 250 9.79 -34.60 -6.07
C MET A 250 10.72 -35.67 -5.50
N GLU A 251 11.52 -35.34 -4.47
CA GLU A 251 12.37 -36.31 -3.78
C GLU A 251 11.54 -37.42 -3.09
N VAL A 252 10.47 -37.04 -2.38
CA VAL A 252 9.58 -38.01 -1.70
C VAL A 252 8.84 -38.93 -2.68
N HIS A 253 8.56 -38.48 -3.91
CA HIS A 253 7.96 -39.35 -4.93
C HIS A 253 8.96 -40.31 -5.59
N SER A 254 10.23 -39.91 -5.66
CA SER A 254 11.33 -40.76 -6.18
C SER A 254 11.73 -41.86 -5.20
N GLU A 255 11.65 -41.61 -3.89
CA GLU A 255 11.97 -42.61 -2.85
C GLU A 255 10.85 -43.64 -2.60
N ARG A 256 9.62 -43.38 -3.06
CA ARG A 256 8.49 -44.32 -2.93
C ARG A 256 8.40 -45.37 -4.05
N HIS A 257 9.31 -45.33 -5.02
CA HIS A 257 9.37 -46.25 -6.17
C HIS A 257 10.62 -47.15 -6.17
N ILE A 258 11.31 -47.30 -5.04
CA ILE A 258 12.44 -48.23 -4.86
C ILE A 258 12.05 -49.35 -3.91
#